data_AF-B8AEV4-F1
#
_entry.id   AF-B8AEV4-F1
#
_cell.length_a   1.000
_cell.length_b   1.000
_cell.length_c   1.000
_cell.angle_alpha   90.00
_cell.angle_beta   90.00
_cell.angle_gamma   90.00
#
_symmetry.space_group_name_H-M   'P 1'
#
loop_
_entity.id
_entity.type
_entity.pdbx_description
1 polymer ?
#
loop_
_entity_poly.entity_id
_entity_poly.type
_entity_poly.pdbx_seq_one_letter_code
_entity_poly.pdbx_strand_id
1 'polypeptide(L)'
;MVNSIHLGLNSPAPAAAQHRNQNTKMSLKLYGSLKTLPEWIKDLQHLVKLKLVGARLLEHDVAMEFLGELPKLEILVITPFKGEEFHFKSPQTGTAFGSLRVLKLARLWNIKSVKFEEGTMLKLEQLQVEGGIKNEIGFSGLEFLLNINEVQLRVSFILAEERIRAASAAGADYETAWEEEVQEARRKGGELKRKIREQLARNPDQPIIT
;
A
#
# COMPACT_ATOMS: atom_id res chain seq x y z
N MET A 1 -24.58 -4.89 9.37
CA MET A 1 -24.48 -5.32 7.95
C MET A 1 -23.58 -4.34 7.22
N VAL A 2 -22.65 -4.82 6.38
CA VAL A 2 -21.77 -3.97 5.57
C VAL A 2 -22.29 -4.00 4.14
N ASN A 3 -22.66 -2.84 3.59
CA ASN A 3 -23.10 -2.74 2.21
C ASN A 3 -21.88 -2.67 1.29
N SER A 4 -21.69 -3.68 0.42
CA SER A 4 -20.58 -3.72 -0.53
C SER A 4 -21.06 -3.37 -1.93
N ILE A 5 -20.53 -2.30 -2.50
CA ILE A 5 -20.84 -1.84 -3.86
C ILE A 5 -19.62 -2.00 -4.75
N HIS A 6 -19.84 -2.46 -5.99
CA HIS A 6 -18.83 -2.75 -7.00
C HIS A 6 -19.10 -1.88 -8.22
N LEU A 7 -18.20 -0.96 -8.56
CA LEU A 7 -18.41 -0.01 -9.65
C LEU A 7 -17.19 0.10 -10.55
N GLY A 8 -17.45 0.33 -11.84
CA GLY A 8 -16.45 0.81 -12.78
C GLY A 8 -16.29 2.33 -12.64
N LEU A 9 -15.18 2.88 -13.14
CA LEU A 9 -14.86 4.31 -12.94
C LEU A 9 -15.88 5.29 -13.52
N ASN A 10 -16.56 4.90 -14.60
CA ASN A 10 -17.55 5.72 -15.29
C ASN A 10 -18.98 5.44 -14.79
N SER A 11 -19.14 4.63 -13.74
CA SER A 11 -20.46 4.39 -13.19
C SER A 11 -20.95 5.63 -12.46
N PRO A 12 -22.23 6.03 -12.64
CA PRO A 12 -22.83 7.09 -11.85
C PRO A 12 -22.82 6.70 -10.36
N ALA A 13 -22.93 7.71 -9.49
CA ALA A 13 -23.04 7.49 -8.06
C ALA A 13 -24.13 6.43 -7.77
N PRO A 14 -23.85 5.41 -6.95
CA PRO A 14 -24.79 4.33 -6.75
C PRO A 14 -26.07 4.88 -6.08
N ALA A 15 -27.24 4.64 -6.67
CA ALA A 15 -28.53 5.09 -6.12
C ALA A 15 -28.78 4.60 -4.67
N ALA A 16 -28.15 3.50 -4.28
CA ALA A 16 -28.14 2.99 -2.90
C ALA A 16 -27.43 3.91 -1.89
N ALA A 17 -26.55 4.82 -2.34
CA ALA A 17 -25.89 5.83 -1.50
C ALA A 17 -26.77 7.06 -1.25
N GLN A 18 -27.78 7.32 -2.10
CA GLN A 18 -28.61 8.53 -2.02
C GLN A 18 -29.88 8.36 -1.17
N HIS A 19 -30.34 7.12 -0.90
CA HIS A 19 -31.68 6.91 -0.31
C HIS A 19 -31.80 5.89 0.84
N ARG A 20 -30.73 5.36 1.46
CA ARG A 20 -30.90 4.34 2.54
C ARG A 20 -29.96 4.51 3.75
N ASN A 21 -30.62 4.72 4.91
CA ASN A 21 -30.15 4.60 6.29
C ASN A 21 -28.77 5.21 6.61
N GLN A 22 -28.79 6.40 7.21
CA GLN A 22 -27.65 7.22 7.67
C GLN A 22 -26.77 6.56 8.76
N ASN A 23 -26.87 5.25 9.02
CA ASN A 23 -26.07 4.54 10.03
C ASN A 23 -25.37 3.26 9.52
N THR A 24 -25.38 2.98 8.22
CA THR A 24 -24.78 1.72 7.71
C THR A 24 -23.35 1.94 7.20
N LYS A 25 -22.36 1.24 7.78
CA LYS A 25 -20.97 1.20 7.28
C LYS A 25 -20.95 0.72 5.81
N MET A 26 -20.34 1.52 4.93
CA MET A 26 -20.28 1.27 3.49
C MET A 26 -18.89 0.78 3.07
N SER A 27 -18.85 -0.19 2.16
CA SER A 27 -17.64 -0.68 1.50
C SER A 27 -17.76 -0.48 -0.01
N LEU A 28 -16.77 0.16 -0.61
CA LEU A 28 -16.72 0.41 -2.04
C LEU A 28 -15.52 -0.31 -2.67
N LYS A 29 -15.77 -0.98 -3.80
CA LYS A 29 -14.72 -1.55 -4.64
C LYS A 29 -14.79 -0.92 -6.03
N LEU A 30 -13.70 -0.28 -6.43
CA LEU A 30 -13.57 0.38 -7.72
C LEU A 30 -12.59 -0.39 -8.61
N TYR A 31 -12.90 -0.45 -9.89
CA TYR A 31 -12.05 -1.10 -10.89
C TYR A 31 -11.67 -0.13 -12.00
N GLY A 32 -10.40 -0.13 -12.42
CA GLY A 32 -9.92 0.55 -13.64
C GLY A 32 -8.73 1.47 -13.41
N SER A 33 -8.18 2.02 -14.51
CA SER A 33 -7.08 2.99 -14.50
C SER A 33 -7.59 4.37 -14.08
N LEU A 34 -7.25 4.80 -12.87
CA LEU A 34 -7.67 6.08 -12.31
C LEU A 34 -6.78 7.21 -12.81
N LYS A 35 -7.27 8.03 -13.76
CA LYS A 35 -6.70 9.37 -13.95
C LYS A 35 -6.97 10.21 -12.70
N THR A 36 -8.24 10.25 -12.30
CA THR A 36 -8.75 10.93 -11.10
C THR A 36 -9.79 10.04 -10.42
N LEU A 37 -9.97 10.20 -9.10
CA LEU A 37 -11.04 9.54 -8.36
C LEU A 37 -12.36 10.30 -8.57
N PRO A 38 -13.51 9.62 -8.77
CA PRO A 38 -14.80 10.30 -8.89
C PRO A 38 -15.13 11.14 -7.65
N GLU A 39 -15.49 12.41 -7.85
CA GLU A 39 -15.73 13.38 -6.76
C GLU A 39 -16.83 12.95 -5.79
N TRP A 40 -17.87 12.26 -6.29
CA TRP A 40 -18.98 11.76 -5.47
C TRP A 40 -18.54 10.80 -4.34
N ILE A 41 -17.32 10.28 -4.38
CA ILE A 41 -16.76 9.49 -3.27
C ILE A 41 -16.61 10.35 -2.00
N LYS A 42 -16.31 11.64 -2.13
CA LYS A 42 -16.21 12.56 -0.98
C LYS A 42 -17.55 12.70 -0.24
N ASP A 43 -18.65 12.56 -0.96
CA ASP A 43 -20.01 12.66 -0.41
C ASP A 43 -20.42 11.40 0.38
N LEU A 44 -19.63 10.31 0.31
CA LEU A 44 -19.91 9.05 1.00
C LEU A 44 -19.47 9.12 2.48
N GLN A 45 -20.24 9.83 3.31
CA GLN A 45 -19.95 10.05 4.74
C GLN A 45 -19.91 8.79 5.61
N HIS A 46 -20.25 7.61 5.07
CA HIS A 46 -20.21 6.32 5.78
C HIS A 46 -19.27 5.30 5.12
N LEU A 47 -18.45 5.73 4.16
CA LEU A 47 -17.45 4.88 3.51
C LEU A 47 -16.33 4.53 4.50
N VAL A 48 -16.36 3.29 5.00
CA VAL A 48 -15.34 2.79 5.93
C VAL A 48 -14.27 1.96 5.25
N LYS A 49 -14.55 1.43 4.05
CA LYS A 49 -13.61 0.58 3.32
C LYS A 49 -13.63 0.92 1.85
N LEU A 50 -12.46 1.20 1.30
CA LEU A 50 -12.25 1.42 -0.12
C LEU A 50 -11.22 0.44 -0.66
N LYS A 51 -11.59 -0.27 -1.72
CA LYS A 51 -10.69 -1.15 -2.46
C LYS A 51 -10.54 -0.66 -3.90
N LEU A 52 -9.34 -0.22 -4.26
CA LEU A 52 -8.97 0.20 -5.61
C LEU A 52 -8.32 -0.99 -6.33
N VAL A 53 -8.96 -1.46 -7.41
CA VAL A 53 -8.51 -2.61 -8.19
C VAL A 53 -8.04 -2.22 -9.59
N GLY A 54 -6.80 -2.58 -9.93
CA GLY A 54 -6.22 -2.27 -11.25
C GLY A 54 -6.01 -0.77 -11.47
N ALA A 55 -5.93 -0.01 -10.38
CA ALA A 55 -5.69 1.42 -10.38
C ALA A 55 -4.25 1.73 -10.81
N ARG A 56 -4.09 2.17 -12.05
CA ARG A 56 -2.96 3.03 -12.41
C ARG A 56 -3.37 4.45 -12.00
N LEU A 57 -2.88 4.90 -10.85
CA LEU A 57 -3.06 6.26 -10.35
C LEU A 57 -2.12 7.18 -11.15
N LEU A 58 -2.62 7.75 -12.24
CA LEU A 58 -1.78 8.58 -13.13
C LEU A 58 -1.38 9.91 -12.46
N GLU A 59 -2.26 10.45 -11.61
CA GLU A 59 -2.01 11.60 -10.74
C GLU A 59 -1.95 11.11 -9.29
N HIS A 60 -0.85 10.44 -8.93
CA HIS A 60 -0.69 9.79 -7.62
C HIS A 60 -0.92 10.74 -6.45
N ASP A 61 -0.30 11.93 -6.49
CA ASP A 61 -0.40 12.91 -5.42
C ASP A 61 -1.84 13.41 -5.23
N VAL A 62 -2.51 13.80 -6.31
CA VAL A 62 -3.91 14.25 -6.30
C VAL A 62 -4.83 13.16 -5.76
N ALA A 63 -4.60 11.90 -6.15
CA ALA A 63 -5.37 10.78 -5.65
C ALA A 63 -5.11 10.49 -4.17
N MET A 64 -3.87 10.59 -3.69
CA MET A 64 -3.55 10.39 -2.27
C MET A 64 -4.12 11.51 -1.40
N GLU A 65 -4.05 12.77 -1.84
CA GLU A 65 -4.71 13.90 -1.17
C GLU A 65 -6.22 13.66 -1.06
N PHE A 66 -6.87 13.32 -2.17
CA PHE A 66 -8.29 12.99 -2.20
C PHE A 66 -8.65 11.87 -1.21
N LEU A 67 -7.88 10.79 -1.18
CA LEU A 67 -8.13 9.66 -0.28
C LEU A 67 -7.88 10.03 1.19
N GLY A 68 -6.91 10.91 1.44
CA GLY A 68 -6.54 11.38 2.76
C GLY A 68 -7.63 12.23 3.43
N GLU A 69 -8.49 12.88 2.64
CA GLU A 69 -9.62 13.68 3.12
C GLU A 69 -10.85 12.87 3.53
N LEU A 70 -10.90 11.56 3.22
CA LEU A 70 -12.09 10.74 3.49
C LEU A 70 -12.28 10.53 5.01
N PRO A 71 -13.33 11.09 5.63
CA PRO A 71 -13.36 11.30 7.09
C PRO A 71 -13.53 10.01 7.90
N LYS A 72 -14.14 8.97 7.32
CA LYS A 72 -14.42 7.69 8.01
C LYS A 72 -13.73 6.49 7.36
N LEU A 73 -12.78 6.71 6.46
CA LEU A 73 -12.08 5.62 5.79
C LEU A 73 -11.18 4.88 6.80
N GLU A 74 -11.61 3.70 7.25
CA GLU A 74 -10.88 2.85 8.19
C GLU A 74 -9.96 1.85 7.46
N ILE A 75 -10.32 1.43 6.25
CA ILE A 75 -9.61 0.38 5.50
C ILE A 75 -9.37 0.82 4.05
N LEU A 76 -8.11 0.89 3.64
CA LEU A 76 -7.71 1.16 2.27
C LEU A 76 -6.95 -0.04 1.70
N VAL A 77 -7.40 -0.51 0.53
CA VAL A 77 -6.74 -1.60 -0.20
C VAL A 77 -6.44 -1.15 -1.63
N ILE A 78 -5.18 -1.24 -2.05
CA ILE A 78 -4.75 -0.88 -3.42
C ILE A 78 -4.11 -2.11 -4.07
N THR A 79 -4.65 -2.58 -5.21
CA THR A 79 -4.13 -3.79 -5.88
C THR A 79 -4.59 -4.02 -7.34
N PRO A 80 -3.73 -4.40 -8.30
CA PRO A 80 -2.29 -4.18 -8.30
C PRO A 80 -2.01 -2.68 -8.39
N PHE A 81 -0.93 -2.25 -7.73
CA PHE A 81 -0.39 -0.93 -7.94
C PHE A 81 0.58 -0.94 -9.11
N LYS A 82 0.48 0.07 -9.98
CA LYS A 82 1.38 0.27 -11.11
C LYS A 82 2.02 1.66 -10.98
N GLY A 83 3.02 1.76 -10.12
CA GLY A 83 3.81 2.97 -9.88
C GLY A 83 5.11 2.61 -9.15
N GLU A 84 6.04 3.55 -9.12
CA GLU A 84 7.35 3.34 -8.50
C GLU A 84 7.39 3.78 -7.03
N GLU A 85 6.54 4.71 -6.60
CA GLU A 85 6.58 5.21 -5.22
C GLU A 85 5.16 5.36 -4.64
N PHE A 86 5.04 5.06 -3.34
CA PHE A 86 3.94 5.56 -2.51
C PHE A 86 4.47 6.69 -1.64
N HIS A 87 3.93 7.89 -1.81
CA HIS A 87 4.22 9.01 -0.92
C HIS A 87 2.92 9.48 -0.27
N PHE A 88 2.80 9.23 1.03
CA PHE A 88 1.72 9.75 1.87
C PHE A 88 2.19 11.07 2.49
N LYS A 89 1.82 12.17 1.84
CA LYS A 89 2.22 13.53 2.23
C LYS A 89 1.42 14.04 3.42
N SER A 90 2.06 14.86 4.24
CA SER A 90 1.40 15.59 5.32
C SER A 90 0.35 16.52 4.72
N PRO A 91 -0.84 16.63 5.33
CA PRO A 91 -1.85 17.53 4.81
C PRO A 91 -1.44 19.00 5.05
N GLN A 92 -1.95 19.90 4.22
CA GLN A 92 -1.82 21.34 4.47
C GLN A 92 -2.57 21.78 5.74
N THR A 93 -3.64 21.06 6.11
CA THR A 93 -4.42 21.27 7.34
C THR A 93 -4.92 19.94 7.93
N GLY A 94 -4.90 19.79 9.26
CA GLY A 94 -5.45 18.61 9.94
C GLY A 94 -4.58 17.36 9.86
N THR A 95 -5.19 16.19 9.63
CA THR A 95 -4.52 14.88 9.55
C THR A 95 -4.98 14.14 8.30
N ALA A 96 -4.05 13.80 7.41
CA ALA A 96 -4.37 12.99 6.24
C ALA A 96 -4.59 11.54 6.68
N PHE A 97 -5.64 10.90 6.16
CA PHE A 97 -6.02 9.54 6.52
C PHE A 97 -6.30 9.38 8.03
N GLY A 98 -6.89 10.40 8.67
CA GLY A 98 -7.04 10.46 10.14
C GLY A 98 -7.94 9.39 10.78
N SER A 99 -8.65 8.60 9.99
CA SER A 99 -9.46 7.45 10.47
C SER A 99 -8.92 6.09 10.02
N LEU A 100 -7.84 6.06 9.24
CA LEU A 100 -7.32 4.85 8.64
C LEU A 100 -6.66 3.96 9.70
N ARG A 101 -7.12 2.71 9.78
CA ARG A 101 -6.62 1.68 10.71
C ARG A 101 -5.88 0.55 9.98
N VAL A 102 -6.28 0.25 8.74
CA VAL A 102 -5.66 -0.80 7.93
C VAL A 102 -5.31 -0.28 6.54
N LEU A 103 -4.02 -0.36 6.19
CA LEU A 103 -3.52 -0.11 4.85
C LEU A 103 -2.99 -1.41 4.24
N LYS A 104 -3.55 -1.80 3.09
CA LYS A 104 -3.07 -2.96 2.32
C LYS A 104 -2.62 -2.54 0.93
N LEU A 105 -1.33 -2.74 0.67
CA LEU A 105 -0.67 -2.55 -0.61
C LEU A 105 -0.34 -3.93 -1.18
N ALA A 106 -1.09 -4.40 -2.17
CA ALA A 106 -0.98 -5.77 -2.66
C ALA A 106 -0.73 -5.88 -4.16
N ARG A 107 -0.02 -6.93 -4.56
CA ARG A 107 0.46 -7.12 -5.94
C ARG A 107 1.28 -5.92 -6.39
N LEU A 108 2.25 -5.51 -5.57
CA LEU A 108 3.21 -4.47 -5.90
C LEU A 108 4.25 -4.97 -6.89
N TRP A 109 4.42 -4.24 -7.99
CA TRP A 109 5.33 -4.57 -9.08
C TRP A 109 6.15 -3.31 -9.39
N ASN A 110 7.48 -3.42 -9.44
CA ASN A 110 8.41 -2.30 -9.70
C ASN A 110 8.33 -1.12 -8.70
N ILE A 111 7.76 -1.32 -7.51
CA ILE A 111 7.80 -0.32 -6.44
C ILE A 111 9.26 -0.18 -5.94
N LYS A 112 9.69 1.06 -5.75
CA LYS A 112 10.99 1.46 -5.22
C LYS A 112 10.89 1.98 -3.80
N SER A 113 9.81 2.67 -3.44
CA SER A 113 9.68 3.24 -2.09
C SER A 113 8.24 3.38 -1.59
N VAL A 114 8.08 3.33 -0.27
CA VAL A 114 6.87 3.66 0.48
C VAL A 114 7.25 4.65 1.59
N LYS A 115 6.74 5.87 1.50
CA LYS A 115 7.11 7.01 2.35
C LYS A 115 5.89 7.52 3.10
N PHE A 116 6.03 7.67 4.41
CA PHE A 116 5.04 8.30 5.28
C PHE A 116 5.62 9.60 5.82
N GLU A 117 4.89 10.71 5.69
CA GLU A 117 5.26 11.95 6.35
C GLU A 117 4.60 12.07 7.72
N GLU A 118 5.21 12.90 8.57
CA GLU A 118 4.67 13.22 9.89
C GLU A 118 3.25 13.81 9.77
N GLY A 119 2.37 13.46 10.72
CA GLY A 119 0.97 13.91 10.69
C GLY A 119 0.06 13.15 9.73
N THR A 120 0.53 12.05 9.14
CA THR A 120 -0.30 11.11 8.36
C THR A 120 -0.67 9.87 9.19
N MET A 121 -1.85 9.31 8.94
CA MET A 121 -2.21 7.94 9.38
C MET A 121 -2.02 7.66 10.88
N LEU A 122 -2.28 8.65 11.75
CA LEU A 122 -2.01 8.56 13.19
C LEU A 122 -2.73 7.40 13.90
N LYS A 123 -3.80 6.85 13.33
CA LYS A 123 -4.57 5.70 13.87
C LYS A 123 -4.28 4.38 13.17
N LEU A 124 -3.24 4.31 12.33
CA LEU A 124 -2.94 3.11 11.56
C LEU A 124 -2.41 2.01 12.48
N GLU A 125 -3.15 0.91 12.54
CA GLU A 125 -2.84 -0.25 13.39
C GLU A 125 -2.18 -1.37 12.61
N GLN A 126 -2.47 -1.48 11.30
CA GLN A 126 -1.95 -2.55 10.48
C GLN A 126 -1.51 -2.06 9.10
N LEU A 127 -0.26 -2.36 8.75
CA LEU A 127 0.30 -2.19 7.42
C LEU A 127 0.55 -3.56 6.79
N GLN A 128 -0.07 -3.83 5.65
CA GLN A 128 0.17 -5.06 4.87
C GLN A 128 0.78 -4.71 3.52
N VAL A 129 1.96 -5.28 3.24
CA VAL A 129 2.65 -5.09 1.96
C VAL A 129 2.92 -6.45 1.33
N GLU A 130 2.45 -6.62 0.08
CA GLU A 130 2.53 -7.87 -0.66
C GLU A 130 2.93 -7.61 -2.12
N GLY A 131 3.98 -8.27 -2.60
CA GLY A 131 4.42 -8.10 -3.99
C GLY A 131 5.76 -8.74 -4.33
N GLY A 132 6.07 -8.72 -5.62
CA GLY A 132 7.34 -9.17 -6.17
C GLY A 132 8.25 -7.99 -6.48
N ILE A 133 9.44 -7.97 -5.90
CA ILE A 133 10.40 -6.87 -6.00
C ILE A 133 11.61 -7.33 -6.80
N LYS A 134 11.92 -6.65 -7.90
CA LYS A 134 13.10 -7.00 -8.72
C LYS A 134 14.41 -6.59 -8.04
N ASN A 135 14.44 -5.37 -7.50
CA ASN A 135 15.65 -4.78 -6.94
C ASN A 135 15.51 -4.62 -5.44
N GLU A 136 15.22 -3.41 -4.99
CA GLU A 136 15.05 -3.05 -3.60
C GLU A 136 13.76 -2.26 -3.43
N ILE A 137 13.26 -2.24 -2.20
CA ILE A 137 12.16 -1.39 -1.77
C ILE A 137 12.58 -0.67 -0.49
N GLY A 138 12.46 0.64 -0.48
CA GLY A 138 12.68 1.49 0.68
C GLY A 138 11.39 1.75 1.44
N PHE A 139 11.47 1.78 2.77
CA PHE A 139 10.44 2.34 3.63
C PHE A 139 11.02 3.52 4.40
N SER A 140 10.24 4.58 4.61
CA SER A 140 10.64 5.71 5.44
C SER A 140 9.45 6.32 6.16
N GLY A 141 9.67 6.85 7.36
CA GLY A 141 8.65 7.52 8.16
C GLY A 141 7.72 6.56 8.90
N LEU A 142 8.10 5.28 9.03
CA LEU A 142 7.35 4.33 9.84
C LEU A 142 7.34 4.73 11.33
N GLU A 143 8.35 5.48 11.76
CA GLU A 143 8.45 6.09 13.10
C GLU A 143 7.31 7.07 13.41
N PHE A 144 6.64 7.63 12.38
CA PHE A 144 5.50 8.53 12.55
C PHE A 144 4.16 7.79 12.76
N LEU A 145 4.14 6.47 12.53
CA LEU A 145 2.94 5.64 12.65
C LEU A 145 2.74 5.20 14.11
N LEU A 146 2.35 6.13 14.98
CA LEU A 146 2.42 5.96 16.44
C LEU A 146 1.59 4.79 17.01
N ASN A 147 0.47 4.42 16.36
CA ASN A 147 -0.45 3.36 16.83
C ASN A 147 -0.31 2.04 16.04
N ILE A 148 0.79 1.85 15.32
CA ILE A 148 1.01 0.65 14.51
C ILE A 148 1.26 -0.55 15.43
N ASN A 149 0.43 -1.59 15.28
CA ASN A 149 0.55 -2.85 16.02
C ASN A 149 1.21 -3.94 15.19
N GLU A 150 1.01 -3.91 13.87
CA GLU A 150 1.51 -4.96 12.99
C GLU A 150 1.94 -4.43 11.61
N VAL A 151 3.11 -4.88 11.17
CA VAL A 151 3.59 -4.73 9.80
C VAL A 151 3.79 -6.11 9.19
N GLN A 152 2.91 -6.48 8.25
CA GLN A 152 2.97 -7.76 7.52
C GLN A 152 3.70 -7.56 6.19
N LEU A 153 4.83 -8.24 6.01
CA LEU A 153 5.67 -8.16 4.82
C LEU A 153 5.67 -9.49 4.06
N ARG A 154 4.80 -9.59 3.05
CA ARG A 154 4.74 -10.72 2.12
C ARG A 154 5.43 -10.34 0.81
N VAL A 155 6.71 -9.99 0.93
CA VAL A 155 7.53 -9.50 -0.18
C VAL A 155 8.53 -10.56 -0.60
N SER A 156 8.55 -10.89 -1.90
CA SER A 156 9.52 -11.80 -2.50
C SER A 156 10.43 -11.04 -3.46
N PHE A 157 11.74 -11.21 -3.32
CA PHE A 157 12.71 -10.69 -4.28
C PHE A 157 12.78 -11.63 -5.49
N ILE A 158 12.49 -11.10 -6.68
CA ILE A 158 12.48 -11.84 -7.93
C ILE A 158 13.94 -12.08 -8.34
N LEU A 159 14.26 -13.34 -8.65
CA LEU A 159 15.59 -13.71 -9.12
C LEU A 159 15.87 -13.07 -10.47
N ALA A 160 17.05 -12.49 -10.60
CA ALA A 160 17.48 -11.82 -11.81
C ALA A 160 18.04 -12.85 -12.79
N GLU A 161 17.21 -13.37 -13.69
CA GLU A 161 17.63 -14.34 -14.70
C GLU A 161 18.81 -13.85 -15.55
N GLU A 162 18.89 -12.53 -15.79
CA GLU A 162 20.00 -11.92 -16.49
C GLU A 162 21.34 -12.09 -15.77
N ARG A 163 21.34 -12.10 -14.43
CA ARG A 163 22.55 -12.33 -13.63
C ARG A 163 22.95 -13.79 -13.65
N ILE A 164 21.98 -14.69 -13.57
CA ILE A 164 22.21 -16.14 -13.70
C ILE A 164 22.83 -16.45 -15.07
N ARG A 165 22.29 -15.84 -16.13
CA ARG A 165 22.84 -15.96 -17.49
C ARG A 165 24.24 -15.35 -17.62
N ALA A 166 24.48 -14.20 -16.99
CA ALA A 166 25.80 -13.57 -16.99
C ALA A 166 26.85 -14.43 -16.25
N ALA A 167 26.51 -15.02 -15.11
CA ALA A 167 27.36 -15.94 -14.38
C ALA A 167 27.67 -17.21 -15.20
N SER A 168 26.65 -17.74 -15.90
CA SER A 168 26.83 -18.88 -16.82
C SER A 168 27.78 -18.54 -17.97
N ALA A 169 27.64 -17.34 -18.56
CA ALA A 169 28.55 -16.86 -19.60
C ALA A 169 29.98 -16.63 -19.08
N ALA A 170 30.15 -16.38 -17.79
CA ALA A 170 31.43 -16.27 -17.10
C ALA A 170 32.01 -17.63 -16.67
N GLY A 171 31.34 -18.75 -16.97
CA GLY A 171 31.82 -20.10 -16.72
C GLY A 171 31.32 -20.75 -15.42
N ALA A 172 30.41 -20.11 -14.68
CA ALA A 172 29.73 -20.75 -13.56
C ALA A 172 28.71 -21.78 -14.08
N ASP A 173 28.52 -22.88 -13.35
CA ASP A 173 27.38 -23.75 -13.61
C ASP A 173 26.07 -23.08 -13.18
N TYR A 174 24.96 -23.52 -13.78
CA TYR A 174 23.64 -22.92 -13.54
C TYR A 174 23.18 -23.03 -12.09
N GLU A 175 23.49 -24.15 -11.42
CA GLU A 175 23.02 -24.44 -10.06
C GLU A 175 23.70 -23.49 -9.07
N THR A 176 25.02 -23.33 -9.17
CA THR A 176 25.78 -22.34 -8.40
C THR A 176 25.25 -20.93 -8.63
N ALA A 177 25.08 -20.51 -9.88
CA ALA A 177 24.58 -19.17 -10.21
C ALA A 177 23.15 -18.91 -9.69
N TRP A 178 22.30 -19.93 -9.72
CA TRP A 178 20.94 -19.86 -9.16
C TRP A 178 20.98 -19.75 -7.64
N GLU A 179 21.79 -20.57 -6.97
CA GLU A 179 21.95 -20.55 -5.52
C GLU A 179 22.45 -19.20 -5.01
N GLU A 180 23.43 -18.60 -5.69
CA GLU A 180 23.94 -17.26 -5.38
C GLU A 180 22.81 -16.21 -5.43
N GLU A 181 21.98 -16.21 -6.47
CA GLU A 181 20.86 -15.29 -6.59
C GLU A 181 19.78 -15.53 -5.52
N VAL A 182 19.54 -16.79 -5.13
CA VAL A 182 18.66 -17.12 -4.01
C VAL A 182 19.20 -16.59 -2.69
N GLN A 183 20.51 -16.70 -2.45
CA GLN A 183 21.13 -16.13 -1.24
C GLN A 183 21.05 -14.60 -1.25
N GLU A 184 21.26 -13.96 -2.40
CA GLU A 184 21.11 -12.52 -2.54
C GLU A 184 19.67 -12.06 -2.26
N ALA A 185 18.67 -12.77 -2.78
CA ALA A 185 17.26 -12.51 -2.48
C ALA A 185 16.95 -12.65 -0.97
N ARG A 186 17.52 -13.66 -0.29
CA ARG A 186 17.39 -13.83 1.17
C ARG A 186 18.07 -12.69 1.93
N ARG A 187 19.26 -12.27 1.50
CA ARG A 187 20.01 -11.15 2.09
C ARG A 187 19.21 -9.85 2.02
N LYS A 188 18.66 -9.53 0.85
CA LYS A 188 17.76 -8.37 0.65
C LYS A 188 16.53 -8.42 1.55
N GLY A 189 15.91 -9.60 1.70
CA GLY A 189 14.80 -9.82 2.63
C GLY A 189 15.16 -9.54 4.08
N GLY A 190 16.31 -10.06 4.53
CA GLY A 190 16.83 -9.80 5.87
C GLY A 190 17.14 -8.31 6.10
N GLU A 191 17.76 -7.66 5.13
CA GLU A 191 18.10 -6.24 5.19
C GLU A 191 16.84 -5.35 5.25
N LEU A 192 15.84 -5.64 4.41
CA LEU A 192 14.54 -4.95 4.44
C LEU A 192 13.89 -5.06 5.82
N LYS A 193 13.80 -6.28 6.37
CA LYS A 193 13.19 -6.52 7.68
C LYS A 193 13.97 -5.82 8.80
N ARG A 194 15.30 -5.76 8.70
CA ARG A 194 16.16 -5.01 9.63
C ARG A 194 15.88 -3.50 9.58
N LYS A 195 15.86 -2.90 8.39
CA LYS A 195 15.60 -1.45 8.22
C LYS A 195 14.22 -1.04 8.75
N ILE A 196 13.20 -1.87 8.54
CA ILE A 196 11.86 -1.64 9.09
C ILE A 196 11.84 -1.73 10.62
N ARG A 197 12.52 -2.73 11.20
CA ARG A 197 12.69 -2.84 12.66
C ARG A 197 13.36 -1.61 13.25
N GLU A 198 14.40 -1.10 12.60
CA GLU A 198 15.14 0.08 13.08
C GLU A 198 14.25 1.33 13.17
N GLN A 199 13.39 1.57 12.17
CA GLN A 199 12.44 2.68 12.22
C GLN A 199 11.37 2.51 13.31
N LEU A 200 10.91 1.27 13.50
CA LEU A 200 9.86 0.96 14.48
C LEU A 200 10.37 0.74 15.91
N ALA A 201 11.70 0.72 16.12
CA ALA A 201 12.30 0.37 17.40
C ALA A 201 11.91 1.29 18.57
N ARG A 202 11.54 2.55 18.25
CA ARG A 202 11.13 3.56 19.24
C ARG A 202 9.61 3.67 19.36
N ASN A 203 8.85 2.88 18.62
CA ASN A 203 7.40 2.91 18.70
C ASN A 203 6.93 2.33 20.06
N PRO A 204 6.05 3.02 20.79
CA PRO A 204 5.62 2.61 22.14
C PRO A 204 4.88 1.26 22.15
N ASP A 205 4.17 0.93 21.06
CA ASP A 205 3.34 -0.28 20.97
C ASP A 205 4.13 -1.53 20.57
N GLN A 206 5.44 -1.39 20.31
CA GLN A 206 6.35 -2.48 19.93
C GLN A 206 5.75 -3.38 18.83
N PRO A 207 5.53 -2.82 17.62
CA PRO A 207 4.81 -3.51 16.54
C PRO A 207 5.45 -4.84 16.15
N ILE A 208 4.59 -5.81 15.88
CA ILE A 208 4.99 -7.11 15.36
C ILE A 208 5.30 -6.98 13.87
N ILE A 209 6.42 -7.56 13.42
CA ILE A 209 6.80 -7.59 12.01
C ILE A 209 6.80 -9.04 11.53
N THR A 210 5.78 -9.41 10.75
CA THR A 210 5.60 -10.76 10.19
C THR A 210 6.17 -10.85 8.78
#